data_AF-A0A0C4FCS1-F1
#
_entry.id   AF-A0A0C4FCS1-F1
#
_cell.length_a   1.000
_cell.length_b   1.000
_cell.length_c   1.000
_cell.angle_alpha   90.00
_cell.angle_beta   90.00
_cell.angle_gamma   90.00
#
_symmetry.space_group_name_H-M   'P 1'
#
loop_
_entity.id
_entity.type
_entity.pdbx_description
1 polymer ?
#
loop_
_entity_poly.entity_id
_entity_poly.type
_entity_poly.pdbx_seq_one_letter_code
_entity_poly.pdbx_strand_id
1 'polypeptide(L)'
;VAKTICSMVAFVKNRRNNGHQLANSLTFLACGVTDRVNFFLNYIGLSSSRKTAHHALNTLSRRSRLQISSKLSKQVAPTLGAFLCFDNLDFEQRIQTKSVSQSNRMFHGTWGYIHHPNPKLVASVPSCELSLESYLQAMSKLETFDVHSRMLLPTPKEEVNWECVIKSQITSAMLDHLVTPSDCYILLSTTPPVINQISTEPPDITMLKLMIASDNSAQGAGEVFDAIVNQSTNIAMSDFASRLQVIDGDLATCTNVTTLRTQRIPS
;
A
#
# COMPACT_ATOMS: atom_id res chain seq x y z
N VAL A 1 -35.54 -13.78 20.48
CA VAL A 1 -36.59 -13.45 19.48
C VAL A 1 -36.74 -11.94 19.29
N ALA A 2 -37.16 -11.17 20.30
CA ALA A 2 -37.34 -9.70 20.16
C ALA A 2 -36.08 -8.95 19.68
N LYS A 3 -34.90 -9.25 20.24
CA LYS A 3 -33.62 -8.62 19.82
C LYS A 3 -33.28 -8.87 18.35
N THR A 4 -33.56 -10.07 17.85
CA THR A 4 -33.36 -10.47 16.45
C THR A 4 -34.37 -9.77 15.53
N ILE A 5 -35.63 -9.66 15.94
CA ILE A 5 -36.65 -8.93 15.18
C ILE A 5 -36.31 -7.44 15.13
N CYS A 6 -35.91 -6.84 16.24
CA CYS A 6 -35.48 -5.44 16.30
C CYS A 6 -34.23 -5.18 15.45
N SER A 7 -33.26 -6.11 15.40
CA SER A 7 -32.08 -5.96 14.53
C SER A 7 -32.43 -6.10 13.05
N MET A 8 -33.33 -7.01 12.68
CA MET A 8 -33.84 -7.15 11.31
C MET A 8 -34.62 -5.90 10.87
N VAL A 9 -35.49 -5.38 11.74
CA VAL A 9 -36.23 -4.13 11.47
C VAL A 9 -35.27 -2.95 11.35
N ALA A 10 -34.28 -2.83 12.23
CA ALA A 10 -33.25 -1.78 12.15
C ALA A 10 -32.41 -1.90 10.86
N PHE A 11 -32.03 -3.12 10.46
CA PHE A 11 -31.30 -3.37 9.22
C PHE A 11 -32.11 -2.95 7.99
N VAL A 12 -33.40 -3.27 7.94
CA VAL A 12 -34.28 -2.89 6.82
C VAL A 12 -34.59 -1.39 6.82
N LYS A 13 -34.82 -0.80 7.99
CA LYS A 13 -35.29 0.59 8.13
C LYS A 13 -34.17 1.63 8.14
N ASN A 14 -32.91 1.25 8.38
CA ASN A 14 -31.82 2.21 8.47
C ASN A 14 -30.59 1.82 7.64
N ARG A 15 -30.66 2.09 6.32
CA ARG A 15 -29.58 1.79 5.36
C ARG A 15 -28.23 2.45 5.69
N ARG A 16 -28.20 3.49 6.53
CA ARG A 16 -26.96 4.16 6.97
C ARG A 16 -26.28 3.44 8.16
N ASN A 17 -26.98 2.57 8.89
CA ASN A 17 -26.42 1.83 10.03
C ASN A 17 -25.86 0.44 9.69
N ASN A 18 -25.96 -0.01 8.43
CA ASN A 18 -25.52 -1.35 8.03
C ASN A 18 -24.04 -1.41 7.59
N GLY A 19 -23.25 -0.37 7.90
CA GLY A 19 -21.85 -0.27 7.46
C GLY A 19 -21.00 -1.45 7.90
N HIS A 20 -21.13 -1.88 9.15
CA HIS A 20 -20.41 -3.03 9.69
C HIS A 20 -20.84 -4.35 9.06
N GLN A 21 -22.14 -4.56 8.85
CA GLN A 21 -22.65 -5.77 8.18
C GLN A 21 -22.20 -5.84 6.73
N LEU A 22 -22.08 -4.70 6.06
CA LEU A 22 -21.57 -4.64 4.69
C LEU A 22 -20.06 -4.91 4.65
N ALA A 23 -19.29 -4.31 5.56
CA ALA A 23 -17.87 -4.57 5.70
C ALA A 23 -17.60 -6.06 5.98
N ASN A 24 -18.30 -6.63 6.97
CA ASN A 24 -18.23 -8.06 7.27
C ASN A 24 -18.57 -8.93 6.07
N SER A 25 -19.64 -8.59 5.31
CA SER A 25 -19.98 -9.31 4.09
C SER A 25 -18.88 -9.29 3.04
N LEU A 26 -18.21 -8.15 2.84
CA LEU A 26 -17.10 -8.05 1.89
C LEU A 26 -15.91 -8.89 2.36
N THR A 27 -15.55 -8.80 3.64
CA THR A 27 -14.48 -9.60 4.24
C THR A 27 -14.78 -11.10 4.16
N PHE A 28 -15.97 -11.53 4.57
CA PHE A 28 -16.36 -12.94 4.53
C PHE A 28 -16.39 -13.50 3.11
N LEU A 29 -16.88 -12.73 2.14
CA LEU A 29 -16.85 -13.12 0.73
C LEU A 29 -15.41 -13.29 0.24
N ALA A 30 -14.51 -12.35 0.57
CA ALA A 30 -13.09 -12.43 0.21
C ALA A 30 -12.36 -13.60 0.91
N CYS A 31 -12.72 -13.90 2.15
CA CYS A 31 -12.18 -15.03 2.92
C CYS A 31 -12.79 -16.40 2.53
N GLY A 32 -13.64 -16.46 1.50
CA GLY A 32 -14.19 -17.73 1.01
C GLY A 32 -15.27 -18.34 1.90
N VAL A 33 -15.97 -17.54 2.71
CA VAL A 33 -17.08 -18.02 3.53
C VAL A 33 -18.19 -18.62 2.64
N THR A 34 -18.63 -19.82 2.98
CA THR A 34 -19.65 -20.56 2.21
C THR A 34 -21.02 -19.87 2.26
N ASP A 35 -21.88 -20.14 1.26
CA ASP A 35 -23.24 -19.58 1.23
C ASP A 35 -24.06 -19.93 2.47
N ARG A 36 -23.91 -21.16 2.98
CA ARG A 36 -24.61 -21.62 4.18
C ARG A 36 -24.22 -20.80 5.40
N VAL A 37 -22.92 -20.56 5.59
CA VAL A 37 -22.41 -19.76 6.71
C VAL A 37 -22.82 -18.30 6.54
N ASN A 38 -22.71 -17.73 5.34
CA ASN A 38 -23.15 -16.36 5.10
C ASN A 38 -24.66 -16.19 5.31
N PHE A 39 -25.48 -17.18 4.95
CA PHE A 39 -26.92 -17.16 5.21
C PHE A 39 -27.22 -17.10 6.71
N PHE A 40 -26.54 -17.91 7.52
CA PHE A 40 -26.67 -17.86 8.98
C PHE A 40 -26.22 -16.51 9.55
N LEU A 41 -25.04 -16.00 9.15
CA LEU A 41 -24.51 -14.72 9.61
C LEU A 41 -25.41 -13.55 9.22
N ASN A 42 -26.03 -13.63 8.04
CA ASN A 42 -27.02 -12.66 7.61
C ASN A 42 -28.31 -12.76 8.43
N TYR A 43 -28.78 -13.97 8.72
CA TYR A 43 -29.96 -14.21 9.56
C TYR A 43 -29.81 -13.62 10.97
N ILE A 44 -28.64 -13.76 11.59
CA ILE A 44 -28.37 -13.16 12.91
C ILE A 44 -27.95 -11.69 12.87
N GLY A 45 -27.90 -11.08 11.67
CA GLY A 45 -27.63 -9.65 11.47
C GLY A 45 -26.15 -9.22 11.58
N LEU A 46 -25.21 -10.16 11.43
CA LEU A 46 -23.76 -9.88 11.44
C LEU A 46 -23.19 -9.60 10.05
N SER A 47 -23.86 -10.05 9.00
CA SER A 47 -23.50 -9.76 7.61
C SER A 47 -24.72 -9.38 6.76
N SER A 48 -24.48 -8.80 5.61
CA SER A 48 -25.46 -8.67 4.52
C SER A 48 -25.53 -9.95 3.67
N SER A 49 -26.53 -10.00 2.78
CA SER A 49 -26.61 -11.08 1.79
C SER A 49 -25.40 -11.09 0.85
N ARG A 50 -25.06 -12.26 0.30
CA ARG A 50 -23.97 -12.40 -0.69
C ARG A 50 -24.23 -11.55 -1.94
N LYS A 51 -25.49 -11.44 -2.37
CA LYS A 51 -25.91 -10.56 -3.48
C LYS A 51 -25.57 -9.10 -3.18
N THR A 52 -25.83 -8.64 -1.95
CA THR A 52 -25.46 -7.29 -1.49
C THR A 52 -23.95 -7.09 -1.49
N ALA A 53 -23.19 -8.08 -1.03
CA ALA A 53 -21.72 -8.05 -1.03
C ALA A 53 -21.16 -7.88 -2.46
N HIS A 54 -21.64 -8.68 -3.43
CA HIS A 54 -21.24 -8.54 -4.84
C HIS A 54 -21.63 -7.19 -5.43
N HIS A 55 -22.83 -6.68 -5.11
CA HIS A 55 -23.22 -5.35 -5.58
C HIS A 55 -22.32 -4.25 -4.99
N ALA A 56 -21.93 -4.37 -3.72
CA ALA A 56 -20.97 -3.45 -3.11
C ALA A 56 -19.58 -3.56 -3.74
N LEU A 57 -19.07 -4.77 -4.02
CA LEU A 57 -17.81 -4.97 -4.75
C LEU A 57 -17.85 -4.33 -6.15
N ASN A 58 -18.97 -4.45 -6.86
CA ASN A 58 -19.13 -3.82 -8.17
C ASN A 58 -19.11 -2.29 -8.07
N THR A 59 -19.79 -1.72 -7.07
CA THR A 59 -19.76 -0.28 -6.81
C THR A 59 -18.35 0.20 -6.44
N LEU A 60 -17.67 -0.48 -5.50
CA LEU A 60 -16.28 -0.20 -5.13
C LEU A 60 -15.35 -0.31 -6.33
N SER A 61 -15.54 -1.35 -7.15
CA SER A 61 -14.77 -1.55 -8.39
C SER A 61 -14.92 -0.40 -9.37
N ARG A 62 -16.13 0.13 -9.56
CA ARG A 62 -16.37 1.29 -10.42
C ARG A 62 -15.73 2.55 -9.84
N ARG A 63 -15.85 2.76 -8.52
CA ARG A 63 -15.27 3.93 -7.84
C ARG A 63 -13.74 3.90 -7.88
N SER A 64 -13.15 2.73 -7.64
CA SER A 64 -11.69 2.50 -7.73
C SER A 64 -11.18 2.79 -9.14
N ARG A 65 -11.85 2.34 -10.21
CA ARG A 65 -11.46 2.68 -11.60
C ARG A 65 -11.41 4.20 -11.85
N LEU A 66 -12.40 4.94 -11.37
CA LEU A 66 -12.44 6.40 -11.50
C LEU A 66 -11.31 7.06 -10.71
N GLN A 67 -11.03 6.56 -9.50
CA GLN A 67 -9.94 7.07 -8.66
C GLN A 67 -8.58 6.80 -9.30
N ILE A 68 -8.33 5.59 -9.80
CA ILE A 68 -7.11 5.22 -10.55
C ILE A 68 -6.93 6.15 -11.75
N SER A 69 -7.96 6.33 -12.57
CA SER A 69 -7.91 7.24 -13.73
C SER A 69 -7.58 8.67 -13.34
N SER A 70 -8.24 9.19 -12.30
CA SER A 70 -7.97 10.53 -11.78
C SER A 70 -6.55 10.68 -11.23
N LYS A 71 -6.01 9.64 -10.58
CA LYS A 71 -4.67 9.66 -9.99
C LYS A 71 -3.58 9.56 -11.04
N LEU A 72 -3.71 8.64 -11.99
CA LEU A 72 -2.79 8.53 -13.13
C LEU A 72 -2.76 9.80 -13.98
N SER A 73 -3.90 10.49 -14.11
CA SER A 73 -3.98 11.74 -14.87
C SER A 73 -3.48 12.97 -14.12
N LYS A 74 -3.38 12.89 -12.78
CA LYS A 74 -2.96 14.01 -11.96
C LYS A 74 -1.44 14.04 -11.87
N GLN A 75 -0.84 15.13 -12.34
CA GLN A 75 0.58 15.40 -12.16
C GLN A 75 0.90 15.77 -10.70
N VAL A 76 2.08 15.33 -10.25
CA VAL A 76 2.68 15.70 -8.96
C VAL A 76 3.27 17.12 -9.03
N ALA A 77 3.93 17.44 -10.12
CA ALA A 77 4.48 18.77 -10.46
C ALA A 77 4.35 19.00 -11.98
N PRO A 78 4.56 20.23 -12.52
CA PRO A 78 4.35 20.52 -13.94
C PRO A 78 5.04 19.55 -14.92
N THR A 79 6.18 18.99 -14.51
CA THR A 79 7.02 18.06 -15.27
C THR A 79 7.05 16.65 -14.68
N LEU A 80 6.32 16.39 -13.59
CA LEU A 80 6.40 15.16 -12.82
C LEU A 80 5.03 14.48 -12.69
N GLY A 81 4.89 13.29 -13.26
CA GLY A 81 3.72 12.43 -13.18
C GLY A 81 3.54 11.75 -11.82
N ALA A 82 2.48 10.97 -11.70
CA ALA A 82 2.26 10.13 -10.52
C ALA A 82 3.33 9.03 -10.41
N PHE A 83 3.64 8.62 -9.18
CA PHE A 83 4.61 7.55 -8.95
C PHE A 83 3.86 6.23 -8.96
N LEU A 84 4.41 5.24 -9.64
CA LEU A 84 3.82 3.91 -9.73
C LEU A 84 4.69 2.93 -8.95
N CYS A 85 4.08 2.21 -8.02
CA CYS A 85 4.74 1.11 -7.34
C CYS A 85 4.00 -0.19 -7.63
N PHE A 86 4.75 -1.24 -7.98
CA PHE A 86 4.22 -2.60 -8.04
C PHE A 86 5.32 -3.62 -7.82
N ASP A 87 4.91 -4.77 -7.32
CA ASP A 87 5.80 -5.90 -7.02
C ASP A 87 4.99 -7.20 -7.07
N ASN A 88 5.68 -8.33 -7.22
CA ASN A 88 5.05 -9.64 -7.25
C ASN A 88 4.40 -9.97 -5.90
N LEU A 89 3.29 -10.70 -6.01
CA LEU A 89 2.61 -11.36 -4.91
C LEU A 89 2.52 -12.85 -5.24
N ASP A 90 3.55 -13.59 -4.84
CA ASP A 90 3.60 -15.02 -5.01
C ASP A 90 3.18 -15.75 -3.74
N PHE A 91 2.29 -16.73 -3.86
CA PHE A 91 1.97 -17.63 -2.75
C PHE A 91 1.85 -19.08 -3.22
N GLU A 92 2.40 -20.00 -2.42
CA GLU A 92 2.35 -21.43 -2.67
C GLU A 92 1.17 -22.04 -1.90
N GLN A 93 0.21 -22.62 -2.62
CA GLN A 93 -0.71 -23.57 -2.01
C GLN A 93 -0.01 -24.91 -1.86
N ARG A 94 0.38 -25.25 -0.62
CA ARG A 94 0.95 -26.55 -0.28
C ARG A 94 -0.16 -27.56 0.00
N ILE A 95 -0.15 -28.66 -0.75
CA ILE A 95 -1.04 -29.80 -0.51
C ILE A 95 -0.27 -30.82 0.34
N GLN A 96 -0.74 -31.06 1.56
CA GLN A 96 -0.08 -31.97 2.51
C GLN A 96 -0.11 -33.43 2.02
N THR A 97 -1.24 -33.87 1.45
CA THR A 97 -1.39 -35.21 0.89
C THR A 97 -1.28 -35.16 -0.62
N LYS A 98 -0.04 -35.25 -1.13
CA LYS A 98 0.22 -35.22 -2.57
C LYS A 98 -0.37 -36.47 -3.23
N SER A 99 -1.05 -36.27 -4.35
CA SER A 99 -1.49 -37.35 -5.25
C SER A 99 -1.16 -36.96 -6.69
N VAL A 100 -1.31 -37.88 -7.63
CA VAL A 100 -1.06 -37.60 -9.06
C VAL A 100 -1.94 -36.46 -9.59
N SER A 101 -3.13 -36.25 -9.02
CA SER A 101 -4.05 -35.16 -9.38
C SER A 101 -3.99 -33.93 -8.47
N GLN A 102 -3.22 -33.99 -7.37
CA GLN A 102 -3.12 -32.91 -6.38
C GLN A 102 -1.65 -32.69 -5.99
N SER A 103 -1.05 -31.67 -6.61
CA SER A 103 0.30 -31.19 -6.31
C SER A 103 0.26 -29.77 -5.75
N ASN A 104 1.39 -29.32 -5.18
CA ASN A 104 1.55 -27.93 -4.79
C ASN A 104 1.32 -27.02 -6.01
N ARG A 105 0.72 -25.87 -5.77
CA ARG A 105 0.44 -24.88 -6.81
C ARG A 105 1.01 -23.53 -6.41
N MET A 106 1.85 -22.97 -7.26
CA MET A 106 2.24 -21.57 -7.17
C MET A 106 1.15 -20.70 -7.80
N PHE A 107 0.79 -19.63 -7.09
CA PHE A 107 -0.03 -18.56 -7.61
C PHE A 107 0.86 -17.34 -7.78
N HIS A 108 0.77 -16.75 -8.97
CA HIS A 108 1.49 -15.55 -9.33
C HIS A 108 0.48 -14.42 -9.50
N GLY A 109 0.80 -13.29 -8.90
CA GLY A 109 0.07 -12.05 -9.10
C GLY A 109 0.99 -10.87 -8.87
N THR A 110 0.47 -9.68 -9.11
CA THR A 110 1.18 -8.43 -8.85
C THR A 110 0.26 -7.52 -8.06
N TRP A 111 0.76 -6.99 -6.95
CA TRP A 111 0.12 -5.93 -6.20
C TRP A 111 0.77 -4.60 -6.57
N GLY A 112 0.07 -3.50 -6.35
CA GLY A 112 0.65 -2.18 -6.62
C GLY A 112 -0.24 -1.04 -6.20
N TYR A 113 0.30 0.17 -6.27
CA TYR A 113 -0.38 1.40 -5.93
C TYR A 113 0.19 2.58 -6.71
N ILE A 114 -0.63 3.62 -6.83
CA ILE A 114 -0.23 4.93 -7.35
C ILE A 114 0.00 5.83 -6.14
N HIS A 115 1.09 6.57 -6.14
CA HIS A 115 1.48 7.46 -5.05
C HIS A 115 1.67 8.89 -5.56
N HIS A 116 1.09 9.83 -4.82
CA HIS A 116 1.41 11.26 -4.93
C HIS A 116 2.17 11.68 -3.67
N PRO A 117 3.46 12.09 -3.77
CA PRO A 117 4.20 12.60 -2.64
C PRO A 117 3.48 13.78 -1.97
N ASN A 118 3.76 14.00 -0.68
CA ASN A 118 3.12 15.07 0.09
C ASN A 118 3.30 16.42 -0.65
N PRO A 119 2.23 17.17 -0.93
CA PRO A 119 2.33 18.45 -1.65
C PRO A 119 3.27 19.46 -1.00
N LYS A 120 3.40 19.45 0.33
CA LYS A 120 4.35 20.31 1.07
C LYS A 120 5.80 19.93 0.75
N LEU A 121 6.09 18.64 0.62
CA LEU A 121 7.41 18.13 0.25
C LEU A 121 7.73 18.49 -1.20
N VAL A 122 6.78 18.28 -2.12
CA VAL A 122 6.94 18.66 -3.53
C VAL A 122 7.19 20.16 -3.67
N ALA A 123 6.45 20.98 -2.92
CA ALA A 123 6.62 22.44 -2.92
C ALA A 123 7.94 22.92 -2.29
N SER A 124 8.59 22.10 -1.45
CA SER A 124 9.91 22.43 -0.89
C SER A 124 11.06 22.28 -1.88
N VAL A 125 10.82 21.60 -3.02
CA VAL A 125 11.83 21.41 -4.07
C VAL A 125 11.58 22.43 -5.20
N PRO A 126 12.60 23.18 -5.65
CA PRO A 126 12.44 24.09 -6.79
C PRO A 126 11.92 23.35 -8.03
N SER A 127 10.94 23.92 -8.72
CA SER A 127 10.34 23.26 -9.90
C SER A 127 11.33 23.00 -11.03
N CYS A 128 12.41 23.79 -11.13
CA CYS A 128 13.49 23.54 -12.09
C CYS A 128 14.27 22.26 -11.79
N GLU A 129 14.34 21.82 -10.54
CA GLU A 129 15.04 20.60 -10.12
C GLU A 129 14.18 19.34 -10.32
N LEU A 130 12.87 19.47 -10.51
CA LEU A 130 11.94 18.37 -10.78
C LEU A 130 11.85 18.03 -12.27
N SER A 131 13.00 17.97 -12.95
CA SER A 131 13.09 17.70 -14.39
C SER A 131 14.00 16.50 -14.68
N LEU A 132 13.79 15.85 -15.83
CA LEU A 132 14.66 14.77 -16.29
C LEU A 132 16.11 15.26 -16.48
N GLU A 133 16.29 16.50 -16.93
CA GLU A 133 17.62 17.10 -17.11
C GLU A 133 18.35 17.23 -15.78
N SER A 134 17.69 17.78 -14.76
CA SER A 134 18.26 17.89 -13.41
C SER A 134 18.59 16.53 -12.81
N TYR A 135 17.72 15.53 -13.03
CA TYR A 135 18.01 14.15 -12.65
C TYR A 135 19.28 13.62 -13.33
N LEU A 136 19.40 13.75 -14.66
CA LEU A 136 20.59 13.28 -15.39
C LEU A 136 21.87 14.01 -14.95
N GLN A 137 21.81 15.31 -14.67
CA GLN A 137 22.92 16.09 -14.13
C GLN A 137 23.30 15.69 -12.70
N ALA A 138 22.33 15.26 -11.88
CA ALA A 138 22.62 14.73 -10.55
C ALA A 138 23.26 13.34 -10.66
N MET A 139 22.72 12.47 -11.53
CA MET A 139 23.22 11.12 -11.75
C MET A 139 24.65 11.09 -12.32
N SER A 140 25.04 12.04 -13.17
CA SER A 140 26.40 12.11 -13.70
C SER A 140 27.47 12.34 -12.62
N LYS A 141 27.08 12.91 -11.47
CA LYS A 141 27.98 13.12 -10.33
C LYS A 141 28.18 11.86 -9.50
N LEU A 142 27.28 10.87 -9.61
CA LEU A 142 27.31 9.66 -8.79
C LEU A 142 28.50 8.75 -9.10
N GLU A 143 29.03 8.76 -10.32
CA GLU A 143 30.22 7.97 -10.67
C GLU A 143 31.42 8.32 -9.78
N THR A 144 31.50 9.58 -9.35
CA THR A 144 32.57 10.09 -8.49
C THR A 144 32.19 10.16 -7.01
N PHE A 145 30.97 9.76 -6.66
CA PHE A 145 30.46 9.89 -5.29
C PHE A 145 30.91 8.72 -4.43
N ASP A 146 31.80 8.98 -3.46
CA ASP A 146 32.29 7.96 -2.55
C ASP A 146 31.29 7.74 -1.40
N VAL A 147 30.67 6.55 -1.39
CA VAL A 147 29.72 6.15 -0.36
C VAL A 147 30.48 5.53 0.82
N HIS A 148 30.56 6.25 1.93
CA HIS A 148 31.13 5.72 3.16
C HIS A 148 30.06 5.18 4.12
N SER A 149 30.36 4.10 4.83
CA SER A 149 29.44 3.51 5.81
C SER A 149 28.97 4.51 6.88
N ARG A 150 29.82 5.46 7.27
CA ARG A 150 29.47 6.53 8.23
C ARG A 150 28.30 7.42 7.78
N MET A 151 27.94 7.41 6.50
CA MET A 151 26.79 8.14 5.97
C MET A 151 25.45 7.44 6.26
N LEU A 152 25.51 6.13 6.57
CA LEU A 152 24.35 5.29 6.88
C LEU A 152 24.27 4.93 8.36
N LEU A 153 25.33 5.24 9.12
CA LEU A 153 25.40 5.00 10.56
C LEU A 153 24.96 6.25 11.33
N PRO A 154 24.29 6.08 12.48
CA PRO A 154 24.01 7.20 13.36
C PRO A 154 25.31 7.89 13.79
N THR A 155 25.26 9.20 13.91
CA THR A 155 26.34 9.96 14.55
C THR A 155 26.39 9.62 16.04
N PRO A 156 27.54 9.77 16.73
CA PRO A 156 27.62 9.55 18.18
C PRO A 156 26.58 10.36 18.98
N LYS A 157 26.22 11.55 18.49
CA LYS A 157 25.16 12.38 19.08
C LYS A 157 23.77 11.75 18.93
N GLU A 158 23.47 11.19 17.77
CA GLU A 158 22.22 10.49 17.50
C GLU A 158 22.13 9.18 18.30
N GLU A 159 23.24 8.46 18.49
CA GLU A 159 23.27 7.27 19.33
C GLU A 159 22.95 7.59 20.80
N VAL A 160 23.58 8.63 21.36
CA VAL A 160 23.28 9.09 22.73
C VAL A 160 21.82 9.52 22.84
N ASN A 161 21.30 10.26 21.86
CA ASN A 161 19.91 10.68 21.84
C ASN A 161 18.95 9.48 21.77
N TRP A 162 19.28 8.48 20.94
CA TRP A 162 18.54 7.23 20.82
C TRP A 162 18.53 6.43 22.13
N GLU A 163 19.68 6.35 22.81
CA GLU A 163 19.79 5.73 24.13
C GLU A 163 18.87 6.41 25.15
N CYS A 164 18.83 7.76 25.16
CA CYS A 164 17.92 8.51 26.02
C CYS A 164 16.43 8.24 25.73
N VAL A 165 16.05 8.10 24.46
CA VAL A 165 14.67 7.73 24.05
C VAL A 165 14.30 6.37 24.64
N ILE A 166 15.13 5.35 24.40
CA ILE A 166 14.87 3.98 24.85
C ILE A 166 14.82 3.91 26.38
N LYS A 167 15.79 4.53 27.07
CA LYS A 167 15.79 4.59 28.54
C LYS A 167 14.51 5.22 29.08
N SER A 168 14.09 6.37 28.52
CA SER A 168 12.90 7.06 29.01
C SER A 168 11.62 6.25 28.80
N GLN A 169 11.50 5.55 27.67
CA GLN A 169 10.36 4.67 27.38
C GLN A 169 10.32 3.45 28.32
N ILE A 170 11.47 2.81 28.55
CA ILE A 170 11.57 1.70 29.51
C ILE A 170 11.22 2.17 30.92
N THR A 171 11.77 3.31 31.34
CA THR A 171 11.49 3.89 32.65
C THR A 171 10.01 4.19 32.82
N SER A 172 9.35 4.80 31.84
CA SER A 172 7.90 5.05 31.89
C SER A 172 7.13 3.73 32.06
N ALA A 173 7.37 2.74 31.19
CA ALA A 173 6.67 1.46 31.25
C ALA A 173 6.88 0.72 32.59
N MET A 174 8.09 0.78 33.15
CA MET A 174 8.38 0.18 34.45
C MET A 174 7.63 0.88 35.59
N LEU A 175 7.63 2.21 35.63
CA LEU A 175 6.96 2.98 36.68
C LEU A 175 5.43 2.92 36.57
N ASP A 176 4.89 2.84 35.35
CA ASP A 176 3.45 2.79 35.10
C ASP A 176 2.83 1.42 35.44
N HIS A 177 3.63 0.34 35.41
CA HIS A 177 3.08 -1.02 35.43
C HIS A 177 3.76 -2.01 36.39
N LEU A 178 5.02 -1.83 36.75
CA LEU A 178 5.81 -2.90 37.38
C LEU A 178 6.42 -2.54 38.73
N VAL A 179 6.89 -1.30 38.91
CA VAL A 179 7.71 -0.94 40.06
C VAL A 179 7.36 0.43 40.63
N THR A 180 7.59 0.59 41.93
CA THR A 180 7.57 1.89 42.61
C THR A 180 8.97 2.19 43.12
N PRO A 181 9.52 3.39 42.89
CA PRO A 181 10.85 3.75 43.40
C PRO A 181 10.89 3.70 44.92
N SER A 182 11.92 3.06 45.48
CA SER A 182 12.15 3.04 46.93
C SER A 182 12.71 4.37 47.45
N ASP A 183 13.33 5.17 46.58
CA ASP A 183 13.91 6.48 46.87
C ASP A 183 13.81 7.43 45.66
N CYS A 184 14.30 8.66 45.83
CA CYS A 184 14.33 9.68 44.78
C CYS A 184 15.73 10.30 44.61
N TYR A 185 16.79 9.56 44.92
CA TYR A 185 18.16 10.10 44.81
C TYR A 185 18.61 10.32 43.36
N ILE A 186 18.04 9.57 42.41
CA ILE A 186 18.31 9.69 40.98
C ILE A 186 17.02 10.08 40.27
N LEU A 187 17.06 11.17 39.51
CA LEU A 187 15.95 11.56 38.66
C LEU A 187 15.85 10.57 37.48
N LEU A 188 14.78 9.79 37.46
CA LEU A 188 14.46 8.89 36.36
C LEU A 188 13.71 9.67 35.28
N SER A 189 14.33 9.83 34.11
CA SER A 189 13.67 10.46 32.97
C SER A 189 12.57 9.54 32.42
N THR A 190 11.32 10.00 32.41
CA THR A 190 10.19 9.31 31.76
C THR A 190 9.80 9.94 30.44
N THR A 191 10.34 11.13 30.14
CA THR A 191 10.01 11.87 28.93
C THR A 191 11.13 11.70 27.91
N PRO A 192 10.88 11.06 26.76
CA PRO A 192 11.89 10.92 25.72
C PRO A 192 12.24 12.30 25.13
N PRO A 193 13.49 12.52 24.70
CA PRO A 193 13.85 13.74 23.98
C PRO A 193 13.06 13.85 22.67
N VAL A 194 12.80 15.09 22.23
CA VAL A 194 12.06 15.34 20.99
C VAL A 194 12.90 14.86 19.80
N ILE A 195 12.38 13.88 19.08
CA ILE A 195 12.96 13.40 17.81
C ILE A 195 12.29 14.10 16.63
N ASN A 196 12.93 14.02 15.46
CA ASN A 196 12.29 14.43 14.21
C ASN A 196 11.09 13.50 13.94
N GLN A 197 9.88 14.03 14.08
CA GLN A 197 8.66 13.24 13.94
C GLN A 197 8.29 13.09 12.46
N ILE A 198 8.02 11.86 12.05
CA ILE A 198 7.41 11.59 10.75
C ILE A 198 5.97 12.13 10.80
N SER A 199 5.53 12.75 9.71
CA SER A 199 4.16 13.26 9.59
C SER A 199 3.13 12.15 9.87
N THR A 200 2.10 12.48 10.64
CA THR A 200 0.93 11.60 10.88
C THR A 200 -0.12 11.72 9.77
N GLU A 201 0.08 12.62 8.80
CA GLU A 201 -0.81 12.74 7.64
C GLU A 201 -0.79 11.42 6.83
N PRO A 202 -1.96 10.81 6.55
CA PRO A 202 -2.02 9.61 5.73
C PRO A 202 -1.38 9.83 4.35
N PRO A 203 -0.59 8.88 3.83
CA PRO A 203 0.03 9.03 2.53
C PRO A 203 -1.06 9.01 1.43
N ASP A 204 -0.85 9.81 0.38
CA ASP A 204 -1.77 9.85 -0.75
C ASP A 204 -1.51 8.69 -1.72
N ILE A 205 -1.96 7.51 -1.32
CA ILE A 205 -1.84 6.26 -2.08
C ILE A 205 -3.20 5.81 -2.61
N THR A 206 -3.20 5.27 -3.83
CA THR A 206 -4.37 4.62 -4.43
C THR A 206 -3.99 3.22 -4.87
N MET A 207 -4.47 2.22 -4.11
CA MET A 207 -4.22 0.81 -4.40
C MET A 207 -4.82 0.41 -5.75
N LEU A 208 -4.03 -0.33 -6.52
CA LEU A 208 -4.49 -1.06 -7.70
C LEU A 208 -5.16 -2.34 -7.24
N LYS A 209 -6.10 -2.85 -8.04
CA LYS A 209 -6.61 -4.20 -7.85
C LYS A 209 -5.50 -5.19 -8.16
N LEU A 210 -5.50 -6.29 -7.42
CA LEU A 210 -4.57 -7.39 -7.65
C LEU A 210 -4.65 -7.84 -9.11
N MET A 211 -3.49 -7.95 -9.74
CA MET A 211 -3.34 -8.30 -11.14
C MET A 211 -2.94 -9.77 -11.25
N ILE A 212 -3.58 -10.50 -12.15
CA ILE A 212 -3.18 -11.87 -12.50
C ILE A 212 -2.16 -11.77 -13.63
N ALA A 213 -1.06 -11.09 -13.33
CA ALA A 213 0.12 -10.91 -14.15
C ALA A 213 1.32 -11.01 -13.20
N SER A 214 2.50 -11.29 -13.74
CA SER A 214 3.74 -11.35 -12.95
C SER A 214 4.77 -10.49 -13.66
N ASP A 215 5.52 -9.69 -12.92
CA ASP A 215 6.57 -8.83 -13.48
C ASP A 215 7.94 -9.50 -13.53
N ASN A 216 8.01 -10.83 -13.33
CA ASN A 216 9.23 -11.64 -13.36
C ASN A 216 9.99 -11.62 -14.71
N SER A 217 9.44 -10.96 -15.73
CA SER A 217 10.08 -10.73 -17.02
C SER A 217 9.63 -9.40 -17.63
N ALA A 218 10.36 -8.91 -18.63
CA ALA A 218 9.97 -7.71 -19.38
C ALA A 218 8.58 -7.85 -20.01
N GLN A 219 8.25 -9.00 -20.60
CA GLN A 219 6.91 -9.27 -21.12
C GLN A 219 5.86 -9.19 -20.01
N GLY A 220 6.13 -9.84 -18.89
CA GLY A 220 5.23 -9.86 -17.74
C GLY A 220 4.99 -8.47 -17.12
N ALA A 221 6.03 -7.63 -17.05
CA ALA A 221 5.89 -6.23 -16.66
C ALA A 221 5.00 -5.43 -17.65
N GLY A 222 5.05 -5.77 -18.95
CA GLY A 222 4.14 -5.23 -19.96
C GLY A 222 2.69 -5.63 -19.70
N GLU A 223 2.45 -6.91 -19.36
CA GLU A 223 1.12 -7.42 -18.97
C GLU A 223 0.59 -6.74 -17.70
N VAL A 224 1.49 -6.41 -16.76
CA VAL A 224 1.14 -5.59 -15.58
C VAL A 224 0.69 -4.19 -16.00
N PHE A 225 1.40 -3.52 -16.93
CA PHE A 225 0.96 -2.23 -17.45
C PHE A 225 -0.41 -2.32 -18.14
N ASP A 226 -0.63 -3.33 -18.97
CA ASP A 226 -1.94 -3.59 -19.57
C ASP A 226 -3.02 -3.76 -18.50
N ALA A 227 -2.74 -4.51 -17.45
CA ALA A 227 -3.66 -4.70 -16.33
C ALA A 227 -3.95 -3.38 -15.59
N ILE A 228 -2.96 -2.50 -15.41
CA ILE A 228 -3.14 -1.16 -14.80
C ILE A 228 -4.03 -0.28 -15.68
N VAL A 229 -3.74 -0.22 -16.99
CA VAL A 229 -4.52 0.58 -17.95
C VAL A 229 -5.96 0.06 -18.02
N ASN A 230 -6.16 -1.26 -18.04
CA ASN A 230 -7.47 -1.90 -17.99
C ASN A 230 -8.25 -1.59 -16.70
N GLN A 231 -7.57 -1.26 -15.61
CA GLN A 231 -8.18 -0.81 -14.37
C GLN A 231 -8.49 0.70 -14.33
N SER A 232 -8.12 1.45 -15.36
CA SER A 232 -8.45 2.85 -15.51
C SER A 232 -9.57 3.06 -16.53
N THR A 233 -10.22 4.22 -16.49
CA THR A 233 -11.23 4.62 -17.48
C THR A 233 -10.64 5.67 -18.41
N ASN A 234 -10.78 5.45 -19.71
CA ASN A 234 -10.40 6.38 -20.79
C ASN A 234 -8.91 6.80 -20.81
N ILE A 235 -8.00 5.97 -20.31
CA ILE A 235 -6.55 6.15 -20.51
C ILE A 235 -6.11 5.12 -21.55
N ALA A 236 -5.53 5.58 -22.65
CA ALA A 236 -4.91 4.70 -23.64
C ALA A 236 -3.51 4.29 -23.17
N MET A 237 -3.02 3.14 -23.64
CA MET A 237 -1.69 2.67 -23.26
C MET A 237 -0.58 3.67 -23.64
N SER A 238 -0.66 4.27 -24.83
CA SER A 238 0.29 5.31 -25.28
C SER A 238 0.29 6.54 -24.37
N ASP A 239 -0.90 6.96 -23.93
CA ASP A 239 -1.07 8.09 -23.01
C ASP A 239 -0.50 7.76 -21.62
N PHE A 240 -0.76 6.56 -21.10
CA PHE A 240 -0.14 6.06 -19.88
C PHE A 240 1.39 6.02 -19.98
N ALA A 241 1.93 5.38 -21.03
CA ALA A 241 3.36 5.21 -21.24
C ALA A 241 4.07 6.56 -21.38
N SER A 242 3.46 7.53 -22.05
CA SER A 242 4.02 8.88 -22.21
C SER A 242 4.19 9.65 -20.89
N ARG A 243 3.42 9.29 -19.85
CA ARG A 243 3.42 9.95 -18.54
C ARG A 243 4.18 9.17 -17.46
N LEU A 244 4.51 7.91 -17.73
CA LEU A 244 5.14 7.01 -16.75
C LEU A 244 6.62 7.36 -16.57
N GLN A 245 6.91 8.15 -15.54
CA GLN A 245 8.27 8.63 -15.26
C GLN A 245 8.94 7.84 -14.13
N VAL A 246 8.29 7.75 -12.97
CA VAL A 246 8.84 7.14 -11.75
C VAL A 246 8.18 5.80 -11.49
N ILE A 247 9.00 4.75 -11.38
CA ILE A 247 8.57 3.42 -10.96
C ILE A 247 9.37 3.04 -9.72
N ASP A 248 8.66 2.54 -8.73
CA ASP A 248 9.20 2.00 -7.50
C ASP A 248 8.88 0.51 -7.43
N GLY A 249 9.90 -0.31 -7.25
CA GLY A 249 9.81 -1.76 -7.28
C GLY A 249 11.16 -2.35 -6.95
N ASP A 250 11.25 -3.68 -6.90
CA ASP A 250 12.54 -4.31 -6.70
C ASP A 250 13.47 -4.11 -7.92
N LEU A 251 14.72 -4.57 -7.78
CA LEU A 251 15.71 -4.43 -8.84
C LEU A 251 15.29 -5.16 -10.13
N ALA A 252 14.64 -6.33 -10.01
CA ALA A 252 14.22 -7.12 -11.15
C ALA A 252 13.08 -6.43 -11.91
N THR A 253 12.06 -5.94 -11.20
CA THR A 253 10.96 -5.12 -11.73
C THR A 253 11.50 -3.91 -12.49
N CYS A 254 12.40 -3.14 -11.85
CA CYS A 254 12.98 -1.95 -12.48
C CYS A 254 13.80 -2.28 -13.73
N THR A 255 14.50 -3.41 -13.73
CA THR A 255 15.27 -3.90 -14.89
C THR A 255 14.35 -4.31 -16.04
N ASN A 256 13.24 -4.98 -15.74
CA ASN A 256 12.24 -5.39 -16.72
C ASN A 256 11.57 -4.18 -17.38
N VAL A 257 11.23 -3.15 -16.60
CA VAL A 257 10.73 -1.87 -17.13
C VAL A 257 11.79 -1.18 -18.00
N THR A 258 13.05 -1.16 -17.56
CA THR A 258 14.13 -0.55 -18.34
C THR A 258 14.33 -1.25 -19.69
N THR A 259 14.18 -2.58 -19.70
CA THR A 259 14.18 -3.39 -20.92
C THR A 259 13.04 -2.99 -21.86
N LEU A 260 11.82 -2.87 -21.34
CA LEU A 260 10.65 -2.39 -22.09
C LEU A 260 10.86 -0.99 -22.70
N ARG A 261 11.37 -0.04 -21.90
CA ARG A 261 11.70 1.31 -22.38
C ARG A 261 12.73 1.31 -23.50
N THR A 262 13.77 0.48 -23.38
CA THR A 262 14.82 0.33 -24.41
C THR A 262 14.24 -0.23 -25.71
N GLN A 263 13.32 -1.18 -25.61
CA GLN A 263 12.62 -1.78 -26.75
C GLN A 263 11.50 -0.88 -27.32
N ARG A 264 11.19 0.25 -26.67
CA ARG A 264 10.06 1.14 -26.99
C ARG A 264 8.72 0.40 -26.97
N ILE A 265 8.54 -0.45 -25.97
CA ILE A 265 7.31 -1.22 -25.73
C ILE A 265 6.71 -0.81 -24.38
N PRO A 266 5.42 -0.51 -24.31
CA PRO A 266 4.53 -0.25 -25.44
C PRO A 266 4.91 1.06 -26.16
N SER A 267 4.70 1.07 -27.48
CA SER A 267 5.00 2.20 -28.38
C SER A 267 4.04 3.37 -28.23
#